data_AF-A0A7W1I0B4-F1
#
_entry.id   AF-A0A7W1I0B4-F1
#
_cell.length_a   1.000
_cell.length_b   1.000
_cell.length_c   1.000
_cell.angle_alpha   90.00
_cell.angle_beta   90.00
_cell.angle_gamma   90.00
#
_symmetry.space_group_name_H-M   'P 1'
#
loop_
_entity.id
_entity.type
_entity.pdbx_description
1 polymer ?
#
loop_
_entity_poly.entity_id
_entity_poly.type
_entity_poly.pdbx_seq_one_letter_code
_entity_poly.pdbx_strand_id
1 'polypeptide(L)'
;MAVRICRWGNETGAALLLVIMLVLVLGAIGAAVSVASRTETLIAANFRQGRETLYVSEAALAQAVHDLAAQSDWSTVLAGGAVSSFTDGAAIGQRTLPGGDVVTLCCGPPSLTSDVQERALGGRSWGADTPVWQMFAWGRAADWLPAGRIDSAMYVVVWVADDPEDGDGNAAIDSNGVILLHGHALGPRGGRQVIDAAIGRDTPAPAPVRIISWREGRW
;
A
#
# COMPACT_ATOMS: atom_id res chain seq x y z
N MET A 1 21.14 12.33 86.31
CA MET A 1 21.37 13.14 85.09
C MET A 1 20.33 12.69 84.06
N ALA A 2 19.21 13.40 83.96
CA ALA A 2 18.08 12.99 83.12
C ALA A 2 18.11 13.76 81.81
N VAL A 3 18.29 13.05 80.69
CA VAL A 3 18.23 13.62 79.34
C VAL A 3 16.77 13.91 79.01
N ARG A 4 16.41 15.19 78.91
CA ARG A 4 15.12 15.62 78.35
C ARG A 4 15.20 15.53 76.83
N ILE A 5 14.47 14.58 76.26
CA ILE A 5 14.21 14.51 74.82
C ILE A 5 13.04 15.46 74.55
N CYS A 6 13.29 16.58 73.88
CA CYS A 6 12.25 17.44 73.34
C CYS A 6 11.51 16.68 72.24
N ARG A 7 10.27 16.27 72.48
CA ARG A 7 9.35 15.82 71.43
C ARG A 7 8.91 17.05 70.62
N TRP A 8 9.43 17.20 69.40
CA TRP A 8 8.86 18.14 68.43
C TRP A 8 7.42 17.74 68.10
N GLY A 9 6.53 18.73 68.12
CA GLY A 9 5.09 18.56 67.93
C GLY A 9 4.72 18.37 66.45
N ASN A 10 3.76 17.47 66.20
CA ASN A 10 2.86 17.44 65.04
C ASN A 10 3.45 17.61 63.61
N GLU A 11 4.61 17.02 63.31
CA GLU A 11 5.14 16.94 61.93
C GLU A 11 4.40 15.92 61.03
N THR A 12 3.52 15.10 61.61
CA THR A 12 2.77 14.05 60.91
C THR A 12 1.91 14.57 59.76
N GLY A 13 1.36 15.79 59.86
CA GLY A 13 0.56 16.40 58.80
C GLY A 13 1.39 16.86 57.60
N ALA A 14 2.54 17.48 57.84
CA ALA A 14 3.44 17.94 56.78
C ALA A 14 4.09 16.76 56.05
N ALA A 15 4.48 15.71 56.78
CA ALA A 15 5.00 14.48 56.18
C ALA A 15 3.98 13.81 55.25
N LEU A 16 2.70 13.76 55.64
CA LEU A 16 1.63 13.21 54.80
C LEU A 16 1.45 14.02 53.51
N LEU A 17 1.45 15.35 53.59
CA LEU A 17 1.33 16.21 52.41
C LEU A 17 2.50 16.02 51.43
N LEU A 18 3.73 15.89 51.93
CA LEU A 18 4.90 15.61 51.11
C LEU A 18 4.79 14.25 50.42
N VAL A 19 4.35 13.21 51.13
CA VAL A 19 4.15 11.88 50.54
C VAL A 19 3.07 11.91 49.47
N ILE A 20 1.93 12.57 49.72
CA ILE A 20 0.86 12.71 48.73
C ILE A 20 1.34 13.48 47.50
N MET A 21 2.04 14.60 47.68
CA MET A 21 2.61 15.34 46.56
C MET A 21 3.62 14.49 45.77
N LEU A 22 4.49 13.76 46.45
CA LEU A 22 5.45 12.87 45.80
C LEU A 22 4.75 11.77 45.00
N VAL A 23 3.73 11.12 45.57
CA VAL A 23 2.94 10.09 44.88
C VAL A 23 2.22 10.66 43.66
N LEU A 24 1.65 11.87 43.76
CA LEU A 24 1.02 12.55 42.63
C LEU A 24 2.02 12.86 41.52
N VAL A 25 3.22 13.35 41.85
CA VAL A 25 4.28 13.64 40.88
C VAL A 25 4.77 12.36 40.22
N LEU A 26 5.04 11.31 40.99
CA LEU A 26 5.46 10.01 40.44
C LEU A 26 4.36 9.38 39.57
N GLY A 27 3.10 9.50 39.96
CA GLY A 27 1.96 9.07 39.16
C GLY A 27 1.84 9.82 37.84
N ALA A 28 2.02 11.14 37.86
CA ALA A 28 2.02 11.96 36.65
C ALA A 28 3.16 11.60 35.69
N ILE A 29 4.37 11.37 36.21
CA ILE A 29 5.52 10.93 35.41
C ILE A 29 5.26 9.54 34.81
N GLY A 30 4.76 8.58 35.61
CA GLY A 30 4.43 7.25 35.13
C GLY A 30 3.38 7.25 34.02
N ALA A 31 2.33 8.08 34.17
CA ALA A 31 1.31 8.25 33.14
C ALA A 31 1.89 8.86 31.85
N ALA A 32 2.72 9.90 31.96
CA ALA A 32 3.36 10.54 30.81
C ALA A 32 4.26 9.58 30.03
N VAL A 33 5.10 8.80 30.72
CA VAL A 33 5.98 7.79 30.09
C VAL A 33 5.16 6.70 29.40
N SER A 34 4.06 6.23 30.02
CA SER A 34 3.16 5.24 29.41
C SER A 34 2.55 5.75 28.11
N VAL A 35 2.07 7.00 28.09
CA VAL A 35 1.50 7.62 26.87
C VAL A 35 2.56 7.80 25.79
N ALA A 36 3.76 8.26 26.15
CA ALA A 36 4.87 8.41 25.22
C ALA A 36 5.26 7.08 24.57
N SER A 37 5.45 6.02 25.37
CA SER A 37 5.80 4.69 24.88
C SER A 37 4.74 4.08 23.96
N ARG A 38 3.45 4.26 24.28
CA ARG A 38 2.34 3.83 23.39
C ARG A 38 2.37 4.59 22.05
N THR A 39 2.63 5.88 22.10
CA THR A 39 2.70 6.73 20.90
C THR A 39 3.86 6.31 20.00
N GLU A 40 5.05 6.09 20.57
CA GLU A 40 6.21 5.58 19.82
C GLU A 40 5.95 4.21 19.20
N THR A 41 5.30 3.31 19.94
CA THR A 41 4.94 1.97 19.42
C THR A 41 3.99 2.08 18.23
N LEU A 42 2.99 2.97 18.30
CA LEU A 42 2.06 3.21 17.20
C LEU A 42 2.74 3.85 15.99
N ILE A 43 3.62 4.84 16.21
CA ILE A 43 4.40 5.46 15.13
C ILE A 43 5.30 4.42 14.45
N ALA A 44 6.01 3.61 15.23
CA ALA A 44 6.90 2.57 14.70
C ALA A 44 6.12 1.50 13.91
N ALA A 45 4.93 1.11 14.39
CA ALA A 45 4.06 0.18 13.67
C ALA A 45 3.57 0.77 12.34
N ASN A 46 3.08 2.01 12.35
CA ASN A 46 2.62 2.70 11.14
C ASN A 46 3.75 2.90 10.12
N PHE A 47 4.95 3.28 10.59
CA PHE A 47 6.11 3.44 9.70
C PHE A 47 6.53 2.11 9.07
N ARG A 48 6.59 1.03 9.86
CA ARG A 48 6.90 -0.31 9.35
C ARG A 48 5.86 -0.75 8.32
N GLN A 49 4.57 -0.55 8.62
CA GLN A 49 3.49 -0.91 7.72
C GLN A 49 3.59 -0.13 6.41
N GLY A 50 3.77 1.20 6.45
CA GLY A 50 3.91 2.02 5.25
C GLY A 50 5.10 1.63 4.37
N ARG A 51 6.24 1.29 5.00
CA ARG A 51 7.43 0.77 4.32
C ARG A 51 7.16 -0.58 3.65
N GLU A 52 6.48 -1.49 4.35
CA GLU A 52 6.11 -2.80 3.82
C GLU A 52 5.14 -2.67 2.65
N THR A 53 4.10 -1.84 2.77
CA THR A 53 3.12 -1.60 1.70
C THR A 53 3.80 -1.03 0.45
N LEU A 54 4.77 -0.12 0.60
CA LEU A 54 5.55 0.39 -0.55
C LEU A 54 6.34 -0.73 -1.23
N TYR A 55 7.10 -1.53 -0.48
CA TYR A 55 7.89 -2.62 -1.06
C TYR A 55 7.04 -3.70 -1.71
N VAL A 56 5.88 -4.00 -1.13
CA VAL A 56 4.93 -4.92 -1.73
C VAL A 56 4.36 -4.32 -3.02
N SER A 57 4.08 -3.02 -3.09
CA SER A 57 3.65 -2.40 -4.35
C SER A 57 4.75 -2.51 -5.42
N GLU A 58 6.01 -2.26 -5.07
CA GLU A 58 7.16 -2.40 -5.99
C GLU A 58 7.31 -3.84 -6.48
N ALA A 59 7.21 -4.82 -5.59
CA ALA A 59 7.31 -6.23 -5.92
C ALA A 59 6.13 -6.70 -6.82
N ALA A 60 4.92 -6.19 -6.59
CA ALA A 60 3.76 -6.47 -7.44
C ALA A 60 3.99 -5.96 -8.88
N LEU A 61 4.52 -4.75 -9.01
CA LEU A 61 4.85 -4.17 -10.32
C LEU A 61 5.99 -4.95 -10.98
N ALA A 62 7.04 -5.32 -10.25
CA ALA A 62 8.13 -6.13 -10.77
C ALA A 62 7.66 -7.51 -11.27
N GLN A 63 6.75 -8.17 -10.54
CA GLN A 63 6.12 -9.42 -10.99
C GLN A 63 5.28 -9.21 -12.25
N ALA A 64 4.49 -8.13 -12.32
CA ALA A 64 3.71 -7.82 -13.51
C ALA A 64 4.61 -7.56 -14.73
N VAL A 65 5.71 -6.82 -14.57
CA VAL A 65 6.70 -6.59 -15.63
C VAL A 65 7.34 -7.88 -16.10
N HIS A 66 7.65 -8.81 -15.18
CA HIS A 66 8.16 -10.13 -15.54
C HIS A 66 7.18 -10.91 -16.42
N ASP A 67 5.90 -10.94 -16.03
CA ASP A 67 4.86 -11.64 -16.80
C ASP A 67 4.57 -10.96 -18.14
N LEU A 68 4.60 -9.62 -18.20
CA LEU A 68 4.44 -8.85 -19.43
C LEU A 68 5.60 -9.05 -20.41
N ALA A 69 6.81 -9.29 -19.91
CA ALA A 69 7.96 -9.63 -20.76
C ALA A 69 7.80 -10.98 -21.46
N ALA A 70 6.98 -11.88 -20.92
CA ALA A 70 6.65 -13.16 -21.55
C ALA A 70 5.55 -13.04 -22.62
N GLN A 71 4.81 -11.92 -22.66
CA GLN A 71 3.74 -11.70 -23.64
C GLN A 71 4.32 -11.17 -24.96
N SER A 72 4.04 -11.84 -26.07
CA SER A 72 4.45 -11.36 -27.40
C SER A 72 3.61 -10.17 -27.89
N ASP A 73 2.35 -10.10 -27.49
CA ASP A 73 1.41 -9.03 -27.88
C ASP A 73 0.80 -8.39 -26.62
N TRP A 74 1.06 -7.10 -26.43
CA TRP A 74 0.50 -6.33 -25.33
C TRP A 74 -0.93 -5.87 -25.60
N SER A 75 -1.37 -5.81 -26.87
CA SER A 75 -2.76 -5.46 -27.22
C SER A 75 -3.77 -6.45 -26.62
N THR A 76 -3.43 -7.74 -26.59
CA THR A 76 -4.26 -8.77 -25.92
C THR A 76 -4.42 -8.49 -24.42
N VAL A 77 -3.40 -7.94 -23.76
CA VAL A 77 -3.44 -7.56 -22.35
C VAL A 77 -4.26 -6.27 -22.15
N LEU A 78 -4.06 -5.26 -23.00
CA LEU A 78 -4.80 -3.99 -23.00
C LEU A 78 -6.30 -4.17 -23.30
N ALA A 79 -6.66 -5.20 -24.07
CA ALA A 79 -8.04 -5.61 -24.29
C ALA A 79 -8.65 -6.43 -23.13
N GLY A 80 -7.87 -6.72 -22.07
CA GLY A 80 -8.30 -7.54 -20.92
C GLY A 80 -8.39 -9.04 -21.23
N GLY A 81 -7.83 -9.49 -22.35
CA GLY A 81 -7.85 -10.89 -22.79
C GLY A 81 -6.78 -11.77 -22.16
N ALA A 82 -5.75 -11.18 -21.57
CA ALA A 82 -4.67 -11.88 -20.88
C ALA A 82 -4.40 -11.24 -19.50
N VAL A 83 -4.12 -12.11 -18.52
CA VAL A 83 -3.81 -11.74 -17.13
C VAL A 83 -2.50 -12.40 -16.69
N SER A 84 -1.94 -11.89 -15.60
CA SER A 84 -0.75 -12.43 -14.96
C SER A 84 -0.97 -13.87 -14.48
N SER A 85 0.14 -14.59 -14.31
CA SER A 85 0.16 -15.87 -13.59
C SER A 85 -0.21 -15.73 -12.10
N PHE A 86 -0.09 -14.52 -11.56
CA PHE A 86 -0.42 -14.20 -10.18
C PHE A 86 -1.83 -13.61 -10.06
N THR A 87 -2.81 -14.49 -9.88
CA THR A 87 -4.22 -14.15 -9.62
C THR A 87 -4.80 -15.02 -8.51
N ASP A 88 -5.64 -14.47 -7.64
CA ASP A 88 -6.25 -15.20 -6.51
C ASP A 88 -7.67 -15.71 -6.75
N GLY A 89 -8.15 -15.70 -8.00
CA GLY A 89 -9.51 -16.05 -8.37
C GLY A 89 -10.13 -15.04 -9.32
N ALA A 90 -11.45 -14.86 -9.28
CA ALA A 90 -12.17 -14.02 -10.24
C ALA A 90 -11.78 -12.53 -10.17
N ALA A 91 -11.62 -11.87 -11.32
CA ALA A 91 -11.29 -10.43 -11.42
C ALA A 91 -12.41 -9.48 -10.92
N ILE A 92 -13.56 -10.03 -10.50
CA ILE A 92 -14.76 -9.28 -10.13
C ILE A 92 -15.19 -9.71 -8.72
N GLY A 93 -15.82 -8.77 -8.01
CA GLY A 93 -16.45 -9.01 -6.71
C GLY A 93 -15.61 -8.53 -5.54
N GLN A 94 -16.09 -8.87 -4.35
CA GLN A 94 -15.52 -8.43 -3.08
C GLN A 94 -14.30 -9.27 -2.68
N ARG A 95 -13.38 -8.63 -1.98
CA ARG A 95 -12.19 -9.22 -1.37
C ARG A 95 -12.05 -8.73 0.06
N THR A 96 -11.92 -9.69 0.98
CA THR A 96 -11.58 -9.40 2.37
C THR A 96 -10.07 -9.26 2.48
N LEU A 97 -9.64 -8.06 2.82
CA LEU A 97 -8.25 -7.72 3.09
C LEU A 97 -7.81 -8.29 4.44
N PRO A 98 -6.52 -8.60 4.62
CA PRO A 98 -5.98 -8.89 5.93
C PRO A 98 -6.20 -7.68 6.86
N GLY A 99 -6.90 -7.89 7.98
CA GLY A 99 -7.37 -6.82 8.87
C GLY A 99 -8.89 -6.63 8.89
N GLY A 100 -9.62 -7.27 7.97
CA GLY A 100 -11.09 -7.33 7.97
C GLY A 100 -11.78 -6.32 7.06
N ASP A 101 -11.02 -5.41 6.44
CA ASP A 101 -11.54 -4.47 5.45
C ASP A 101 -12.01 -5.22 4.19
N VAL A 102 -12.99 -4.66 3.48
CA VAL A 102 -13.52 -5.24 2.24
C VAL A 102 -13.36 -4.25 1.09
N VAL A 103 -12.81 -4.72 -0.02
CA VAL A 103 -12.70 -3.96 -1.26
C VAL A 103 -13.41 -4.68 -2.40
N THR A 104 -13.98 -3.93 -3.34
CA THR A 104 -14.54 -4.49 -4.58
C THR A 104 -13.54 -4.28 -5.70
N LEU A 105 -13.13 -5.34 -6.41
CA LEU A 105 -12.10 -5.22 -7.44
C LEU A 105 -12.61 -4.47 -8.68
N CYS A 106 -13.71 -4.94 -9.27
CA CYS A 106 -14.23 -4.46 -10.55
C CYS A 106 -15.75 -4.71 -10.64
N CYS A 107 -16.52 -4.05 -11.52
CA CYS A 107 -16.14 -2.96 -12.43
C CYS A 107 -17.05 -1.73 -12.34
N GLY A 108 -18.02 -1.74 -11.44
CA GLY A 108 -18.91 -0.61 -11.20
C GLY A 108 -18.48 0.17 -9.95
N PRO A 109 -18.77 1.48 -9.88
CA PRO A 109 -18.61 2.23 -8.64
C PRO A 109 -19.43 1.60 -7.50
N PRO A 110 -18.88 1.49 -6.27
CA PRO A 110 -17.50 1.79 -5.88
C PRO A 110 -16.60 0.55 -6.02
N SER A 111 -15.68 0.54 -7.00
CA SER A 111 -14.67 -0.50 -7.18
C SER A 111 -13.28 0.10 -7.33
N LEU A 112 -12.24 -0.69 -7.05
CA LEU A 112 -10.86 -0.25 -7.25
C LEU A 112 -10.60 0.10 -8.71
N THR A 113 -11.09 -0.71 -9.67
CA THR A 113 -10.93 -0.39 -11.10
C THR A 113 -11.64 0.90 -11.49
N SER A 114 -12.86 1.17 -11.00
CA SER A 114 -13.53 2.46 -11.27
C SER A 114 -12.78 3.64 -10.65
N ASP A 115 -12.24 3.48 -9.44
CA ASP A 115 -11.43 4.51 -8.79
C ASP A 115 -10.13 4.80 -9.58
N VAL A 116 -9.48 3.74 -10.09
CA VAL A 116 -8.30 3.85 -10.95
C VAL A 116 -8.64 4.57 -12.24
N GLN A 117 -9.74 4.19 -12.89
CA GLN A 117 -10.18 4.82 -14.13
C GLN A 117 -10.47 6.32 -13.98
N GLU A 118 -10.97 6.76 -12.82
CA GLU A 118 -11.28 8.17 -12.56
C GLU A 118 -10.07 9.00 -12.12
N ARG A 119 -9.12 8.41 -11.37
CA ARG A 119 -8.08 9.18 -10.67
C ARG A 119 -6.67 8.98 -11.22
N ALA A 120 -6.40 7.86 -11.88
CA ALA A 120 -5.08 7.61 -12.45
C ALA A 120 -4.71 8.73 -13.43
N LEU A 121 -3.41 9.02 -13.53
CA LEU A 121 -2.87 10.15 -14.30
C LEU A 121 -3.48 11.51 -13.91
N GLY A 122 -4.04 11.64 -12.70
CA GLY A 122 -4.67 12.84 -12.20
C GLY A 122 -6.05 13.13 -12.82
N GLY A 123 -6.75 12.10 -13.34
CA GLY A 123 -8.07 12.22 -13.96
C GLY A 123 -8.06 12.93 -15.32
N ARG A 124 -6.90 12.95 -15.99
CA ARG A 124 -6.76 13.52 -17.33
C ARG A 124 -7.41 12.62 -18.38
N SER A 125 -7.89 13.23 -19.47
CA SER A 125 -8.44 12.54 -20.63
C SER A 125 -7.74 13.02 -21.90
N TRP A 126 -7.53 12.07 -22.82
CA TRP A 126 -6.89 12.27 -24.13
C TRP A 126 -7.86 11.97 -25.29
N GLY A 127 -9.16 12.05 -25.03
CA GLY A 127 -10.16 11.65 -26.03
C GLY A 127 -10.15 10.13 -26.23
N ALA A 128 -10.01 9.68 -27.48
CA ALA A 128 -10.01 8.26 -27.82
C ALA A 128 -8.80 7.49 -27.25
N ASP A 129 -7.67 8.19 -27.06
CA ASP A 129 -6.45 7.67 -26.43
C ASP A 129 -6.50 7.75 -24.89
N THR A 130 -7.67 7.98 -24.30
CA THR A 130 -7.78 7.97 -22.83
C THR A 130 -7.51 6.54 -22.34
N PRO A 131 -6.49 6.33 -21.48
CA PRO A 131 -6.13 4.98 -21.06
C PRO A 131 -7.30 4.26 -20.37
N VAL A 132 -7.58 3.03 -20.81
CA VAL A 132 -8.59 2.16 -20.19
C VAL A 132 -7.86 1.13 -19.33
N TRP A 133 -8.05 1.22 -18.02
CA TRP A 133 -7.32 0.39 -17.07
C TRP A 133 -7.89 -1.01 -16.98
N GLN A 134 -7.11 -1.99 -17.42
CA GLN A 134 -7.42 -3.41 -17.26
C GLN A 134 -6.69 -3.99 -16.06
N MET A 135 -7.38 -4.80 -15.27
CA MET A 135 -6.74 -5.48 -14.15
C MET A 135 -5.91 -6.65 -14.66
N PHE A 136 -4.63 -6.70 -14.30
CA PHE A 136 -3.67 -7.67 -14.82
C PHE A 136 -3.22 -8.69 -13.77
N ALA A 137 -2.93 -8.26 -12.54
CA ALA A 137 -2.48 -9.15 -11.46
C ALA A 137 -3.16 -8.77 -10.15
N TRP A 138 -3.52 -9.75 -9.30
CA TRP A 138 -4.13 -9.47 -7.99
C TRP A 138 -4.01 -10.65 -7.03
N GLY A 139 -3.88 -10.37 -5.74
CA GLY A 139 -3.84 -11.41 -4.72
C GLY A 139 -3.14 -10.96 -3.45
N ARG A 140 -2.89 -11.90 -2.54
CA ARG A 140 -2.17 -11.61 -1.29
C ARG A 140 -0.67 -11.74 -1.51
N ALA A 141 0.11 -10.80 -0.99
CA ALA A 141 1.57 -10.84 -1.09
C ALA A 141 2.17 -12.11 -0.45
N ALA A 142 1.50 -12.67 0.56
CA ALA A 142 1.87 -13.94 1.17
C ALA A 142 1.85 -15.14 0.19
N ASP A 143 1.11 -15.04 -0.90
CA ASP A 143 0.90 -16.12 -1.87
C ASP A 143 1.88 -16.06 -3.06
N TRP A 144 2.80 -15.09 -3.10
CA TRP A 144 3.85 -15.04 -4.14
C TRP A 144 4.84 -16.18 -4.07
N LEU A 145 5.07 -16.70 -2.86
CA LEU A 145 5.96 -17.82 -2.61
C LEU A 145 5.21 -18.93 -1.88
N PRO A 146 5.74 -20.17 -1.87
CA PRO A 146 5.16 -21.24 -1.08
C PRO A 146 4.90 -20.82 0.38
N ALA A 147 3.84 -21.38 0.96
CA ALA A 147 3.34 -20.98 2.28
C ALA A 147 4.44 -20.89 3.35
N GLY A 148 4.39 -19.82 4.15
CA GLY A 148 5.32 -19.58 5.26
C GLY A 148 6.65 -18.94 4.86
N ARG A 149 6.84 -18.55 3.59
CA ARG A 149 8.06 -17.86 3.12
C ARG A 149 7.97 -16.34 3.20
N ILE A 150 6.76 -15.80 3.07
CA ILE A 150 6.46 -14.37 3.17
C ILE A 150 5.44 -14.20 4.29
N ASP A 151 5.76 -13.39 5.28
CA ASP A 151 4.83 -12.93 6.30
C ASP A 151 4.46 -11.48 5.96
N SER A 152 3.38 -11.33 5.20
CA SER A 152 2.85 -10.02 4.80
C SER A 152 1.34 -10.03 4.78
N ALA A 153 0.74 -9.01 5.40
CA ALA A 153 -0.70 -8.81 5.47
C ALA A 153 -1.22 -7.92 4.32
N MET A 154 -0.48 -7.83 3.22
CA MET A 154 -0.81 -6.95 2.12
C MET A 154 -1.56 -7.69 1.01
N TYR A 155 -2.54 -7.01 0.41
CA TYR A 155 -3.20 -7.40 -0.83
C TYR A 155 -2.72 -6.48 -1.94
N VAL A 156 -2.47 -7.02 -3.12
CA VAL A 156 -2.01 -6.24 -4.26
C VAL A 156 -2.97 -6.34 -5.42
N VAL A 157 -3.01 -5.28 -6.22
CA VAL A 157 -3.69 -5.25 -7.51
C VAL A 157 -2.83 -4.42 -8.46
N VAL A 158 -2.60 -4.93 -9.65
CA VAL A 158 -1.89 -4.22 -10.72
C VAL A 158 -2.81 -4.07 -11.90
N TRP A 159 -2.93 -2.85 -12.40
CA TRP A 159 -3.59 -2.53 -13.65
C TRP A 159 -2.58 -2.17 -14.72
N VAL A 160 -2.99 -2.40 -15.96
CA VAL A 160 -2.26 -2.06 -17.17
C VAL A 160 -3.17 -1.20 -18.03
N ALA A 161 -2.60 -0.22 -18.71
CA ALA A 161 -3.31 0.59 -19.67
C ALA A 161 -2.36 1.04 -20.77
N ASP A 162 -2.93 1.42 -21.89
CA ASP A 162 -2.18 1.96 -23.01
C ASP A 162 -1.61 3.35 -22.66
N ASP A 163 -0.53 3.74 -23.34
CA ASP A 163 0.03 5.07 -23.17
C ASP A 163 -0.57 6.05 -24.19
N PRO A 164 -0.96 7.27 -23.75
CA PRO A 164 -1.65 8.20 -24.64
C PRO A 164 -0.74 8.87 -25.68
N GLU A 165 0.57 8.58 -25.71
CA GLU A 165 1.52 9.21 -26.64
C GLU A 165 1.67 8.44 -27.97
N ASP A 166 1.08 7.25 -28.09
CA ASP A 166 1.08 6.46 -29.31
C ASP A 166 0.22 7.08 -30.44
N GLY A 167 -0.88 7.75 -30.06
CA GLY A 167 -1.75 8.57 -30.89
C GLY A 167 -2.57 7.80 -31.94
N ASP A 168 -2.89 6.52 -31.68
CA ASP A 168 -3.57 5.67 -32.65
C ASP A 168 -5.11 5.72 -32.58
N GLY A 169 -5.66 6.36 -31.54
CA GLY A 169 -7.07 6.52 -31.29
C GLY A 169 -7.71 5.34 -30.55
N ASN A 170 -6.95 4.41 -29.99
CA ASN A 170 -7.47 3.15 -29.46
C ASN A 170 -6.66 2.59 -28.28
N ALA A 171 -7.09 2.92 -27.07
CA ALA A 171 -6.52 2.46 -25.79
C ALA A 171 -6.50 0.92 -25.54
N ALA A 172 -6.93 0.09 -26.51
CA ALA A 172 -6.86 -1.36 -26.46
C ALA A 172 -5.74 -1.95 -27.36
N ILE A 173 -5.00 -1.11 -28.10
CA ILE A 173 -3.95 -1.53 -29.03
C ILE A 173 -2.65 -0.84 -28.62
N ASP A 174 -1.57 -1.61 -28.49
CA ASP A 174 -0.23 -1.06 -28.29
C ASP A 174 0.43 -0.86 -29.66
N SER A 175 0.61 0.39 -30.08
CA SER A 175 1.19 0.74 -31.39
C SER A 175 2.67 1.16 -31.34
N ASN A 176 3.21 1.49 -30.16
CA ASN A 176 4.56 2.05 -30.01
C ASN A 176 5.50 1.20 -29.12
N GLY A 177 5.00 0.13 -28.50
CA GLY A 177 5.74 -0.74 -27.60
C GLY A 177 5.92 -0.16 -26.19
N VAL A 178 5.01 0.72 -25.74
CA VAL A 178 5.01 1.36 -24.42
C VAL A 178 3.64 1.19 -23.78
N ILE A 179 3.62 0.82 -22.49
CA ILE A 179 2.37 0.72 -21.73
C ILE A 179 2.56 1.23 -20.30
N LEU A 180 1.45 1.59 -19.68
CA LEU A 180 1.37 2.10 -18.32
C LEU A 180 0.98 0.99 -17.35
N LEU A 181 1.58 1.02 -16.16
CA LEU A 181 1.27 0.16 -15.03
C LEU A 181 0.87 1.00 -13.83
N HIS A 182 -0.11 0.50 -13.09
CA HIS A 182 -0.58 1.08 -11.86
C HIS A 182 -0.66 -0.02 -10.80
N GLY A 183 0.24 -0.01 -9.82
CA GLY A 183 0.31 -0.99 -8.74
C GLY A 183 -0.26 -0.43 -7.45
N HIS A 184 -1.28 -1.08 -6.90
CA HIS A 184 -1.79 -0.84 -5.55
C HIS A 184 -1.35 -1.94 -4.60
N ALA A 185 -0.82 -1.55 -3.45
CA ALA A 185 -0.73 -2.40 -2.27
C ALA A 185 -1.68 -1.86 -1.20
N LEU A 186 -2.49 -2.76 -0.65
CA LEU A 186 -3.53 -2.52 0.34
C LEU A 186 -3.18 -3.30 1.60
N GLY A 187 -2.92 -2.57 2.67
CA GLY A 187 -2.64 -3.11 3.99
C GLY A 187 -3.80 -2.98 4.96
N PRO A 188 -3.65 -3.55 6.16
CA PRO A 188 -4.65 -3.46 7.21
C PRO A 188 -4.99 -2.01 7.59
N ARG A 189 -6.23 -1.75 8.03
CA ARG A 189 -6.67 -0.44 8.54
C ARG A 189 -6.51 0.70 7.54
N GLY A 190 -6.70 0.40 6.25
CA GLY A 190 -6.64 1.38 5.17
C GLY A 190 -5.23 1.84 4.77
N GLY A 191 -4.17 1.13 5.20
CA GLY A 191 -2.82 1.36 4.66
C GLY A 191 -2.83 1.15 3.14
N ARG A 192 -2.33 2.12 2.37
CA ARG A 192 -2.30 2.04 0.91
C ARG A 192 -1.03 2.67 0.38
N GLN A 193 -0.42 2.03 -0.60
CA GLN A 193 0.63 2.64 -1.42
C GLN A 193 0.41 2.34 -2.88
N VAL A 194 0.77 3.30 -3.72
CA VAL A 194 0.53 3.30 -5.16
C VAL A 194 1.82 3.56 -5.90
N ILE A 195 2.05 2.82 -6.98
CA ILE A 195 3.18 3.04 -7.86
C ILE A 195 2.67 3.09 -9.29
N ASP A 196 3.05 4.16 -10.00
CA ASP A 196 2.89 4.23 -11.44
C ASP A 196 4.23 3.92 -12.10
N ALA A 197 4.19 3.15 -13.18
CA ALA A 197 5.33 2.98 -14.06
C ALA A 197 4.90 3.06 -15.53
N ALA A 198 5.80 3.54 -16.36
CA ALA A 198 5.74 3.30 -17.80
C ALA A 198 6.83 2.30 -18.13
N ILE A 199 6.47 1.25 -18.87
CA ILE A 199 7.43 0.29 -19.40
C ILE A 199 7.41 0.35 -20.90
N GLY A 200 8.51 -0.06 -21.51
CA GLY A 200 8.53 -0.25 -22.94
C GLY A 200 9.43 -1.39 -23.36
N ARG A 201 9.31 -1.78 -24.61
CA ARG A 201 10.12 -2.77 -25.27
C ARG A 201 10.38 -2.32 -26.70
N ASP A 202 11.45 -2.81 -27.29
CA ASP A 202 11.69 -2.58 -28.71
C ASP A 202 10.75 -3.48 -29.54
N THR A 203 10.28 -2.98 -30.67
CA THR A 203 9.46 -3.75 -31.62
C THR A 203 10.33 -4.22 -32.80
N PRO A 204 10.15 -5.45 -33.31
CA PRO A 204 9.16 -6.45 -32.92
C PRO A 204 9.54 -7.28 -31.68
N ALA A 205 8.53 -7.76 -30.96
CA ALA A 205 8.69 -8.70 -29.85
C ALA A 205 9.13 -10.11 -30.35
N PRO A 206 9.79 -10.94 -29.50
CA PRO A 206 10.14 -10.70 -28.10
C PRO A 206 11.38 -9.80 -27.97
N ALA A 207 11.28 -8.78 -27.11
CA ALA A 207 12.37 -7.88 -26.77
C ALA A 207 12.42 -7.66 -25.26
N PRO A 208 13.59 -7.35 -24.68
CA PRO A 208 13.70 -7.01 -23.27
C PRO A 208 12.79 -5.84 -22.90
N VAL A 209 12.05 -6.00 -21.80
CA VAL A 209 11.23 -4.93 -21.23
C VAL A 209 12.10 -4.07 -20.34
N ARG A 210 11.98 -2.74 -20.48
CA ARG A 210 12.64 -1.73 -19.65
C ARG A 210 11.60 -0.87 -18.95
N ILE A 211 11.90 -0.46 -17.72
CA ILE A 211 11.15 0.59 -17.04
C ILE A 211 11.63 1.94 -17.58
N ILE A 212 10.73 2.70 -18.20
CA ILE A 212 11.00 4.04 -18.75
C ILE A 212 10.84 5.08 -17.63
N SER A 213 9.78 4.96 -16.84
CA SER A 213 9.53 5.84 -15.70
C SER A 213 8.94 5.06 -14.54
N TRP A 214 9.21 5.54 -13.33
CA TRP A 214 8.70 4.99 -12.08
C TRP A 214 8.43 6.15 -11.12
N ARG A 215 7.27 6.13 -10.46
CA ARG A 215 6.96 7.09 -9.41
C ARG A 215 6.01 6.50 -8.37
N GLU A 216 6.15 6.97 -7.14
CA GLU A 216 5.12 6.79 -6.12
C GLU A 216 3.90 7.66 -6.47
N GLY A 217 2.75 7.02 -6.60
CA GLY A 217 1.47 7.68 -6.83
C GLY A 217 0.89 8.22 -5.52
N ARG A 218 0.07 9.26 -5.62
CA ARG A 218 -0.72 9.77 -4.49
C ARG A 218 -2.15 9.26 -4.60
N TRP A 219 -2.72 8.76 -3.51
CA TRP A 219 -4.08 8.20 -3.46
C TRP A 219 -4.84 8.63 -2.22
#